data_AF-A0A314YXS8-F1
#
_entry.id   AF-A0A314YXS8-F1
#
_cell.length_a   1.000
_cell.length_b   1.000
_cell.length_c   1.000
_cell.angle_alpha   90.00
_cell.angle_beta   90.00
_cell.angle_gamma   90.00
#
_symmetry.space_group_name_H-M   'P 1'
#
loop_
_entity.id
_entity.type
_entity.pdbx_description
1 polymer ?
#
loop_
_entity_poly.entity_id
_entity_poly.type
_entity_poly.pdbx_seq_one_letter_code
_entity_poly.pdbx_strand_id
1 'polypeptide(L)'
;MSVGRKRLQYNGSLSSSFAPAEGNIIVDSRTTLTLLPQDFYNKLELVVSKAIWLRGASDPRRFLSLCYRTKSDAIKAPLITAHFTGANAKLTAVNNFLRLSMVVVCFAFRPINLLCFQTY
;
A
#
# COMPACT_ATOMS: atom_id res chain seq x y z
N MET A 1 -1.45 5.37 8.35
CA MET A 1 -0.17 5.45 7.61
C MET A 1 0.06 6.89 7.14
N SER A 2 1.30 7.26 6.84
CA SER A 2 1.65 8.56 6.25
C SER A 2 2.48 8.40 4.97
N VAL A 3 2.36 9.35 4.05
CA VAL A 3 3.18 9.48 2.84
C VAL A 3 3.95 10.80 2.93
N GLY A 4 5.26 10.72 3.12
CA GLY A 4 6.07 11.86 3.52
C GLY A 4 5.52 12.47 4.82
N ARG A 5 5.13 13.75 4.77
CA ARG A 5 4.53 14.47 5.91
C ARG A 5 3.00 14.37 5.97
N LYS A 6 2.36 13.77 4.95
CA LYS A 6 0.90 13.70 4.85
C LYS A 6 0.37 12.45 5.55
N ARG A 7 -0.33 12.65 6.68
CA ARG A 7 -1.01 11.58 7.41
C ARG A 7 -2.35 11.24 6.74
N LEU A 8 -2.61 9.95 6.54
CA LEU A 8 -3.88 9.46 6.00
C LEU A 8 -4.73 8.91 7.14
N GLN A 9 -5.97 9.40 7.22
CA GLN A 9 -6.95 8.91 8.19
C GLN A 9 -7.55 7.59 7.70
N TYR A 10 -7.51 6.59 8.58
CA TYR A 10 -8.24 5.35 8.42
C TYR A 10 -9.62 5.55 9.02
N ASN A 11 -10.62 5.73 8.16
CA ASN A 11 -12.00 5.78 8.58
C ASN A 11 -12.54 4.38 8.30
N GLY A 12 -12.48 3.50 9.29
CA GLY A 12 -13.05 2.17 9.16
C GLY A 12 -14.54 2.31 8.87
N SER A 13 -15.01 1.80 7.73
CA SER A 13 -16.45 1.65 7.44
C SER A 13 -17.05 0.43 8.15
N LEU A 14 -16.23 -0.28 8.95
CA LEU A 14 -16.69 -1.36 9.78
C LEU A 14 -17.41 -0.74 10.98
N SER A 15 -18.71 -1.03 11.10
CA SER A 15 -19.48 -0.83 12.33
C SER A 15 -18.58 -1.08 13.54
N SER A 16 -18.69 -0.22 14.55
CA SER A 16 -17.90 -0.20 15.80
C SER A 16 -17.87 -1.54 16.57
N SER A 17 -18.55 -2.57 16.06
CA SER A 17 -18.63 -3.92 16.60
C SER A 17 -17.60 -4.92 16.03
N PHE A 18 -16.88 -4.63 14.94
CA PHE A 18 -16.04 -5.65 14.24
C PHE A 18 -14.56 -5.30 14.02
N ALA A 19 -14.13 -4.06 14.28
CA ALA A 19 -12.72 -3.71 14.29
C ALA A 19 -12.43 -2.95 15.58
N PRO A 20 -11.77 -3.57 16.58
CA PRO A 20 -11.34 -2.83 17.75
C PRO A 20 -10.46 -1.64 17.30
N ALA A 21 -10.55 -0.53 18.05
CA ALA A 21 -9.74 0.66 17.79
C ALA A 21 -8.22 0.34 17.82
N GLU A 22 -7.86 -0.77 18.47
CA GLU A 22 -6.51 -1.32 18.57
C GLU A 22 -6.45 -2.74 17.96
N GLY A 23 -5.28 -3.19 17.52
CA GLY A 23 -5.11 -4.54 16.96
C GLY A 23 -5.58 -4.70 15.51
N ASN A 24 -5.66 -3.61 14.74
CA ASN A 24 -6.15 -3.58 13.35
C ASN A 24 -5.09 -3.88 12.28
N ILE A 25 -3.89 -4.35 12.66
CA ILE A 25 -2.77 -4.65 11.75
C ILE A 25 -2.28 -6.06 11.99
N ILE A 26 -2.21 -6.85 10.92
CA ILE A 26 -1.62 -8.19 10.91
C ILE A 26 -0.27 -8.11 10.20
N VAL A 27 0.76 -8.72 10.80
CA VAL A 27 2.08 -8.85 10.20
C VAL A 27 2.30 -10.32 9.85
N ASP A 28 2.32 -10.62 8.55
CA ASP A 28 2.56 -11.95 8.04
C ASP A 28 3.89 -12.00 7.29
N SER A 29 4.77 -12.91 7.69
CA SER A 29 6.10 -13.10 7.09
C SER A 29 6.08 -13.83 5.75
N ARG A 30 4.97 -14.49 5.39
CA ARG A 30 4.85 -15.23 4.12
C ARG A 30 4.19 -14.44 3.00
N THR A 31 3.72 -13.24 3.29
CA THR A 31 3.07 -12.39 2.29
C THR A 31 4.02 -11.30 1.81
N THR A 32 4.21 -11.21 0.49
CA THR A 32 5.03 -10.15 -0.14
C THR A 32 4.30 -8.81 -0.27
N LEU A 33 2.97 -8.84 -0.36
CA LEU A 33 2.15 -7.64 -0.54
C LEU A 33 1.58 -7.12 0.78
N THR A 34 1.47 -5.79 0.90
CA THR A 34 0.67 -5.20 1.98
C THR A 34 -0.79 -5.08 1.52
N LEU A 35 -1.70 -5.74 2.22
CA LEU A 35 -3.13 -5.71 1.92
C LEU A 35 -3.82 -4.65 2.79
N LEU A 36 -4.65 -3.82 2.16
CA LEU A 36 -5.36 -2.73 2.84
C LEU A 36 -6.86 -2.75 2.50
N PRO A 37 -7.74 -2.32 3.41
CA PRO A 37 -9.15 -2.12 3.08
C PRO A 37 -9.30 -1.19 1.87
N GLN A 38 -10.18 -1.54 0.94
CA GLN A 38 -10.33 -0.89 -0.37
C GLN A 38 -10.34 0.66 -0.30
N ASP A 39 -11.12 1.24 0.60
CA ASP A 39 -11.22 2.70 0.73
C ASP A 39 -9.93 3.36 1.18
N PHE A 40 -9.20 2.70 2.09
CA PHE A 40 -7.93 3.20 2.57
C PHE A 40 -6.82 3.02 1.53
N TYR A 41 -6.83 1.88 0.82
CA TYR A 41 -5.97 1.64 -0.32
C TYR A 41 -6.10 2.74 -1.38
N ASN A 42 -7.32 3.05 -1.81
CA ASN A 42 -7.59 4.07 -2.83
C ASN A 42 -7.02 5.44 -2.44
N LYS A 43 -7.18 5.83 -1.17
CA LYS A 43 -6.60 7.08 -0.63
C LYS A 43 -5.08 7.06 -0.64
N LEU A 44 -4.47 5.95 -0.23
CA LEU A 44 -3.02 5.79 -0.21
C LEU A 44 -2.44 5.81 -1.62
N GLU A 45 -3.00 5.03 -2.53
CA GLU A 45 -2.57 4.94 -3.93
C GLU A 45 -2.60 6.32 -4.60
N LEU A 46 -3.69 7.07 -4.44
CA LEU A 46 -3.83 8.41 -5.02
C LEU A 46 -2.77 9.40 -4.49
N VAL A 47 -2.38 9.28 -3.23
CA VAL A 47 -1.38 10.17 -2.63
C VAL A 47 0.03 9.78 -3.06
N VAL A 48 0.32 8.48 -3.12
CA VAL A 48 1.60 7.98 -3.65
C VAL A 48 1.74 8.34 -5.13
N SER A 49 0.67 8.20 -5.91
CA SER A 49 0.71 8.44 -7.35
C SER A 49 1.05 9.89 -7.71
N LYS A 50 0.53 10.84 -6.93
CA LYS A 50 0.85 12.27 -7.06
C LYS A 50 2.26 12.64 -6.61
N ALA A 51 2.89 11.81 -5.79
CA ALA A 51 4.22 12.08 -5.24
C ALA A 51 5.36 11.53 -6.11
N ILE A 52 5.05 10.75 -7.16
CA ILE A 52 6.05 10.11 -8.01
C ILE A 52 5.94 10.67 -9.43
N TRP A 53 7.02 11.28 -9.91
CA TRP A 53 7.12 11.78 -11.28
C TRP A 53 7.72 10.70 -12.20
N LEU A 54 6.93 9.69 -12.53
CA LEU A 54 7.29 8.67 -13.52
C LEU A 54 6.11 8.41 -14.45
N ARG A 55 6.41 7.95 -15.66
CA ARG A 55 5.37 7.56 -16.62
C ARG A 55 4.63 6.32 -16.12
N GLY A 56 3.31 6.39 -16.06
CA GLY A 56 2.47 5.24 -15.70
C GLY A 56 2.69 4.03 -16.63
N ALA A 57 2.54 2.84 -16.07
CA ALA A 57 2.56 1.57 -16.77
C ALA A 57 1.35 0.72 -16.36
N SER A 58 1.04 -0.28 -17.15
CA SER A 58 0.09 -1.33 -16.77
C SER A 58 0.85 -2.55 -16.28
N ASP A 59 0.36 -3.20 -15.23
CA ASP A 59 0.79 -4.55 -14.88
C ASP A 59 0.25 -5.54 -15.93
N PRO A 60 1.11 -6.31 -16.63
CA PRO A 60 0.66 -7.32 -17.59
C PRO A 60 -0.30 -8.36 -16.98
N ARG A 61 -0.15 -8.66 -15.67
CA ARG A 61 -1.00 -9.61 -14.94
C ARG A 61 -2.24 -8.97 -14.34
N ARG A 62 -2.38 -7.64 -14.46
CA ARG A 62 -3.48 -6.83 -13.89
C ARG A 62 -3.69 -7.07 -12.38
N PHE A 63 -2.60 -7.37 -11.67
CA PHE A 63 -2.62 -7.71 -10.25
C PHE A 63 -2.36 -6.49 -9.36
N LEU A 64 -1.53 -5.56 -9.82
CA LEU A 64 -1.22 -4.29 -9.15
C LEU A 64 -1.72 -3.10 -9.99
N SER A 65 -2.36 -2.12 -9.35
CA SER A 65 -2.99 -0.98 -10.04
C SER A 65 -2.06 0.22 -10.25
N LEU A 66 -1.06 0.42 -9.40
CA LEU A 66 -0.12 1.53 -9.53
C LEU A 66 1.26 1.06 -9.98
N CYS A 67 1.57 1.27 -11.26
CA CYS A 67 2.84 0.87 -11.87
C CYS A 67 3.48 2.00 -12.68
N TYR A 68 4.79 1.94 -12.82
CA TYR A 68 5.59 2.94 -13.51
C TYR A 68 6.59 2.30 -14.48
N ARG A 69 6.92 3.05 -15.54
CA ARG A 69 8.02 2.71 -16.44
C ARG A 69 9.32 3.31 -15.93
N THR A 70 10.32 2.48 -15.69
CA THR A 70 11.68 2.93 -15.35
C THR A 70 12.69 1.81 -15.65
N LYS A 71 13.90 2.17 -16.06
CA LYS A 71 15.04 1.23 -16.13
C LYS A 71 15.94 1.31 -14.89
N SER A 72 15.75 2.34 -14.06
CA SER A 72 16.51 2.54 -12.83
C SER A 72 16.14 1.49 -11.80
N ASP A 73 17.15 0.95 -11.10
CA ASP A 73 16.96 0.06 -9.96
C ASP A 73 16.42 0.82 -8.73
N ALA A 74 16.67 2.13 -8.66
CA ALA A 74 16.18 2.99 -7.60
C ALA A 74 15.03 3.89 -8.11
N ILE A 75 13.86 3.77 -7.48
CA ILE A 75 12.77 4.73 -7.63
C ILE A 75 12.86 5.77 -6.53
N LYS A 76 12.78 7.03 -6.93
CA LYS A 76 12.56 8.16 -6.01
C LYS A 76 11.09 8.17 -5.58
N ALA A 77 10.74 7.30 -4.64
CA ALA A 77 9.41 7.20 -4.04
C ALA A 77 9.34 7.97 -2.71
N PRO A 78 8.17 8.47 -2.30
CA PRO A 78 8.02 9.05 -0.98
C PRO A 78 8.22 7.99 0.11
N LEU A 79 8.76 8.42 1.26
CA LEU A 79 8.80 7.57 2.45
C LEU A 79 7.36 7.29 2.92
N ILE A 80 7.01 6.02 3.08
CA ILE A 80 5.74 5.63 3.69
C ILE A 80 6.01 5.23 5.13
N THR A 81 5.17 5.65 6.06
CA THR A 81 5.28 5.25 7.48
C THR A 81 4.00 4.57 7.94
N ALA A 82 4.13 3.33 8.40
CA ALA A 82 3.09 2.67 9.18
C ALA A 82 3.28 3.06 10.65
N HIS A 83 2.19 3.54 11.26
CA HIS A 83 2.18 4.03 12.64
C HIS A 83 1.53 2.96 13.51
N PHE A 84 2.31 2.39 14.42
CA PHE A 84 1.86 1.49 15.47
C PHE A 84 1.79 2.24 16.79
N THR A 85 1.08 1.69 17.78
CA THR A 85 1.15 2.21 19.15
C THR A 85 2.59 2.09 19.64
N GLY A 86 3.19 3.21 20.02
CA GLY A 86 4.57 3.27 20.54
C GLY A 86 5.69 3.13 19.50
N ALA A 87 5.40 2.88 18.22
CA ALA A 87 6.45 2.68 17.21
C ALA A 87 6.05 3.11 15.79
N ASN A 88 7.05 3.43 14.97
CA ASN A 88 6.86 3.78 13.56
C ASN A 88 7.72 2.87 12.68
N ALA A 89 7.08 2.17 11.74
CA ALA A 89 7.78 1.42 10.71
C ALA A 89 7.95 2.29 9.46
N LYS A 90 9.20 2.65 9.16
CA LYS A 90 9.58 3.43 7.97
C LYS A 90 9.78 2.48 6.79
N LEU A 91 8.93 2.62 5.78
CA LEU A 91 8.93 1.80 4.57
C LEU A 91 9.51 2.62 3.42
N THR A 92 10.66 2.18 2.92
CA THR A 92 11.37 2.83 1.80
C THR A 92 10.91 2.24 0.46
N ALA A 93 11.46 2.74 -0.65
CA ALA A 93 11.12 2.25 -1.98
C ALA A 93 11.31 0.72 -2.12
N VAL A 94 12.36 0.15 -1.49
CA VAL A 94 12.63 -1.30 -1.55
C VAL A 94 11.59 -2.14 -0.81
N ASN A 95 10.87 -1.55 0.16
CA ASN A 95 9.78 -2.24 0.87
C ASN A 95 8.43 -2.09 0.15
N ASN A 96 8.27 -1.00 -0.61
CA ASN A 96 6.97 -0.57 -1.13
C ASN A 96 6.78 -0.89 -2.63
N PHE A 97 7.82 -1.29 -3.36
CA PHE A 97 7.75 -1.48 -4.81
C PHE A 97 8.37 -2.80 -5.25
N LEU A 98 7.70 -3.47 -6.20
CA LEU A 98 8.12 -4.73 -6.81
C LEU A 98 8.45 -4.53 -8.29
N ARG A 99 9.66 -4.95 -8.68
CA ARG A 99 10.11 -4.99 -10.07
C ARG A 99 9.45 -6.18 -10.77
N LEU A 100 8.55 -5.92 -11.72
CA LEU A 100 7.87 -6.99 -12.48
C LEU A 100 8.61 -7.34 -13.78
N SER A 101 9.40 -6.41 -14.31
CA SER A 101 10.26 -6.62 -15.49
C SER A 101 11.40 -5.59 -15.50
N MET A 102 12.29 -5.67 -16.50
CA MET A 102 13.38 -4.71 -16.68
C MET A 102 12.90 -3.25 -16.81
N VAL A 103 11.64 -3.04 -17.20
CA VAL A 103 11.09 -1.70 -17.46
C VAL A 103 9.85 -1.36 -16.62
N VAL A 104 9.28 -2.31 -15.88
CA VAL A 104 8.07 -2.10 -15.07
C VAL A 104 8.34 -2.34 -13.59
N VAL A 105 7.80 -1.45 -12.78
CA VAL A 105 7.83 -1.53 -11.32
C VAL A 105 6.48 -1.10 -10.78
N CYS A 106 5.99 -1.79 -9.76
CA CYS A 106 4.63 -1.63 -9.27
C CYS A 106 4.62 -1.45 -7.76
N PHE A 107 3.67 -0.67 -7.26
CA PHE A 107 3.43 -0.47 -5.84
C PHE A 107 2.95 -1.79 -5.22
N ALA A 108 3.66 -2.27 -4.19
CA ALA A 108 3.48 -3.57 -3.55
C ALA A 108 2.29 -3.61 -2.56
N PHE A 109 1.23 -2.86 -2.88
CA PHE A 109 0.03 -2.75 -2.08
C PHE A 109 -1.18 -3.12 -2.93
N ARG A 110 -2.16 -3.78 -2.30
CA ARG A 110 -3.38 -4.20 -2.98
C ARG A 110 -4.60 -3.99 -2.07
N PRO A 111 -5.77 -3.66 -2.63
CA PRO A 111 -6.98 -3.65 -1.84
C PRO A 111 -7.41 -5.09 -1.49
N ILE A 112 -7.98 -5.26 -0.30
CA ILE A 112 -8.70 -6.46 0.09
C ILE A 112 -10.16 -6.13 0.38
N ASN A 113 -11.06 -6.94 -0.16
CA ASN A 113 -12.46 -6.92 0.23
C ASN A 113 -12.61 -7.78 1.47
N LEU A 114 -12.82 -7.14 2.61
CA LEU A 114 -13.03 -7.83 3.88
C LEU A 114 -14.34 -8.66 3.92
N LEU A 115 -15.21 -8.50 2.93
CA LEU A 115 -16.38 -9.36 2.71
C LEU A 115 -16.01 -10.83 2.45
N CYS A 116 -14.80 -11.14 1.97
CA CYS A 116 -14.36 -12.53 1.82
C CYS A 116 -14.06 -13.23 3.17
N PHE A 117 -13.95 -12.50 4.28
CA PHE A 117 -13.82 -13.11 5.62
C PHE A 117 -15.18 -13.35 6.30
N GLN A 118 -16.31 -13.06 5.63
CA GLN A 118 -17.66 -13.23 6.19
C GLN A 118 -18.34 -14.55 5.82
N THR A 119 -17.65 -15.48 5.15
CA THR A 119 -18.18 -16.82 4.86
C THR A 119 -17.40 -17.89 5.60
N TYR A 120 -17.54 -17.94 6.93
CA TYR A 120 -17.43 -19.15 7.76
C TYR A 120 -18.27 -18.94 9.02
#